data_AF-A0A2V4R289-F1
#
_entry.id   AF-A0A2V4R289-F1
#
_cell.length_a   1.000
_cell.length_b   1.000
_cell.length_c   1.000
_cell.angle_alpha   90.00
_cell.angle_beta   90.00
_cell.angle_gamma   90.00
#
_symmetry.space_group_name_H-M   'P 1'
#
loop_
_entity.id
_entity.type
_entity.pdbx_description
1 polymer ?
#
loop_
_entity_poly.entity_id
_entity_poly.type
_entity_poly.pdbx_seq_one_letter_code
_entity_poly.pdbx_strand_id
1 'polypeptide(L)' 'MTESCKVLMIFPRFNANSFWNYQAACDLAGARYPAAPLGLITVAALLPAEWDVRLVNRNTEELADADLAW' A
#
# COMPACT_ATOMS: atom_id res chain seq x y z
N MET A 1 -20.23 19.72 -9.83
CA MET A 1 -20.23 18.29 -9.48
C MET A 1 -18.82 17.83 -9.73
N THR A 2 -18.08 17.44 -8.70
CA THR A 2 -16.79 16.79 -8.85
C THR A 2 -17.05 15.41 -9.44
N GLU A 3 -16.46 15.13 -10.60
CA GLU A 3 -16.54 13.82 -11.25
C GLU A 3 -15.97 12.75 -10.30
N SER A 4 -16.60 11.58 -10.23
CA SER A 4 -16.09 10.47 -9.44
C SER A 4 -14.80 9.93 -10.07
N CYS A 5 -13.81 9.64 -9.23
CA CYS A 5 -12.50 9.14 -9.65
C CYS A 5 -12.17 7.86 -8.87
N LYS A 6 -11.63 6.85 -9.58
CA LYS A 6 -11.06 5.66 -8.97
C LYS A 6 -9.55 5.83 -8.83
N VAL A 7 -9.02 5.65 -7.62
CA VAL A 7 -7.60 5.79 -7.33
C VAL A 7 -7.06 4.48 -6.76
N LEU A 8 -6.19 3.82 -7.53
CA LEU A 8 -5.42 2.68 -7.06
C LEU A 8 -4.06 3.15 -6.54
N MET A 9 -3.86 3.07 -5.23
CA MET A 9 -2.62 3.41 -4.55
C MET A 9 -1.81 2.13 -4.32
N ILE A 10 -0.56 2.09 -4.78
CA ILE A 10 0.30 0.91 -4.65
C ILE A 10 1.48 1.28 -3.76
N PHE A 11 1.57 0.65 -2.59
CA PHE A 11 2.79 0.72 -1.79
C PHE A 11 3.76 -0.34 -2.30
N PRO A 12 4.92 0.05 -2.87
CA PRO A 12 5.82 -0.89 -3.51
C PRO A 12 6.46 -1.84 -2.50
N ARG A 13 6.92 -3.00 -2.98
CA ARG A 13 7.72 -3.91 -2.16
C ARG A 13 9.00 -3.19 -1.75
N PHE A 14 9.36 -3.36 -0.49
CA PHE A 14 10.62 -2.87 0.00
C PHE A 14 11.78 -3.59 -0.67
N ASN A 15 12.87 -2.86 -0.93
CA ASN A 15 14.04 -3.45 -1.53
C ASN A 15 14.76 -4.34 -0.50
N ALA A 16 14.71 -5.65 -0.71
CA ALA A 16 15.38 -6.66 0.12
C ALA A 16 16.91 -6.50 0.14
N ASN A 17 17.51 -5.87 -0.87
CA ASN A 17 18.95 -5.63 -0.93
C ASN A 17 19.38 -4.29 -0.31
N SER A 18 18.47 -3.58 0.35
CA SER A 18 18.81 -2.36 1.06
C SER A 18 19.21 -2.66 2.51
N PHE A 19 19.98 -1.74 3.11
CA PHE A 19 20.35 -1.80 4.52
C PHE A 19 19.13 -1.87 5.46
N TRP A 20 18.02 -1.26 5.05
CA TRP A 20 16.79 -1.16 5.84
C TRP A 20 15.82 -2.31 5.60
N ASN A 21 16.27 -3.42 5.00
CA ASN A 21 15.40 -4.57 4.90
C ASN A 21 15.19 -5.16 6.31
N TYR A 22 13.93 -5.33 6.70
CA TYR A 22 13.55 -5.84 8.03
C TYR A 22 13.07 -7.29 7.97
N GLN A 23 13.35 -8.01 6.89
CA GLN A 23 12.75 -9.33 6.65
C GLN A 23 13.03 -10.29 7.81
N ALA A 24 14.30 -10.46 8.20
CA ALA A 24 14.68 -11.36 9.28
C ALA A 24 14.07 -10.96 10.64
N ALA A 25 13.97 -9.65 10.90
CA ALA A 25 13.35 -9.15 12.14
C ALA A 25 11.83 -9.40 12.15
N CYS A 26 11.18 -9.22 11.01
CA CYS A 26 9.76 -9.51 10.83
C CYS A 26 9.47 -11.01 10.97
N ASP A 27 10.29 -11.87 10.37
CA ASP A 27 10.16 -13.33 10.48
C ASP A 27 10.29 -13.79 11.94
N LEU A 28 11.26 -13.25 12.69
CA LEU A 28 11.42 -13.52 14.11
C LEU A 28 10.22 -13.05 14.95
N ALA A 29 9.65 -11.90 14.60
CA ALA A 29 8.51 -11.32 15.31
C ALA A 29 7.15 -11.91 14.89
N GLY A 30 7.10 -12.78 13.87
CA GLY A 30 5.85 -13.24 13.25
C GLY A 30 5.07 -12.11 12.57
N ALA A 31 5.75 -11.03 12.19
CA ALA A 31 5.17 -9.89 11.50
C ALA A 31 5.42 -10.00 9.98
N ARG A 32 4.53 -9.40 9.17
CA ARG A 32 4.72 -9.37 7.71
C ARG A 32 5.64 -8.22 7.26
N TYR A 33 5.53 -7.07 7.92
CA TYR A 33 6.32 -5.88 7.59
C TYR A 33 6.29 -4.91 8.79
N PRO A 34 7.35 -4.12 9.06
CA PRO A 34 7.47 -3.38 10.32
C PRO A 34 6.68 -2.07 10.34
N ALA A 35 6.23 -1.56 9.20
CA ALA A 35 5.58 -0.25 9.11
C ALA A 35 4.39 -0.26 8.14
N ALA A 36 3.26 0.32 8.56
CA ALA A 36 2.15 0.59 7.67
C ALA A 36 2.54 1.67 6.63
N PRO A 37 1.89 1.69 5.44
CA PRO A 37 2.12 2.71 4.41
C PRO A 37 1.48 4.06 4.78
N LEU A 38 1.89 4.63 5.92
CA LEU A 38 1.30 5.82 6.55
C LEU A 38 1.14 6.99 5.58
N GLY A 39 2.17 7.27 4.76
CA GLY A 39 2.10 8.37 3.78
C GLY A 39 0.97 8.21 2.76
N LEU A 40 0.74 7.00 2.25
CA LEU A 40 -0.36 6.75 1.31
C LEU A 40 -1.73 6.82 2.00
N ILE A 41 -1.85 6.31 3.22
CA ILE A 41 -3.10 6.40 3.99
C ILE A 41 -3.43 7.86 4.33
N THR A 42 -2.43 8.68 4.65
CA THR A 42 -2.61 10.12 4.84
C THR A 42 -3.06 10.80 3.55
N VAL A 43 -2.44 10.50 2.41
CA VAL A 43 -2.88 11.05 1.12
C VAL A 43 -4.30 10.63 0.80
N ALA A 44 -4.66 9.36 1.00
CA ALA A 44 -6.02 8.85 0.80
C ALA A 44 -7.05 9.65 1.61
N ALA A 45 -6.74 10.00 2.86
CA ALA A 45 -7.61 10.79 3.72
C ALA A 45 -7.73 12.28 3.29
N LEU A 46 -6.82 12.77 2.46
CA LEU A 46 -6.83 14.14 1.92
C LEU A 46 -7.53 14.22 0.54
N LEU A 47 -7.81 13.08 -0.10
CA LEU A 47 -8.54 13.05 -1.37
C LEU A 47 -10.02 13.40 -1.14
N PRO A 48 -10.74 13.89 -2.18
CA PRO A 48 -12.17 14.13 -2.10
C PRO A 48 -12.93 12.88 -1.61
N ALA A 49 -13.88 13.06 -0.71
CA ALA A 49 -14.59 11.95 -0.05
C ALA A 49 -15.45 11.13 -1.02
N GLU A 50 -15.81 11.71 -2.16
CA GLU A 50 -16.53 11.07 -3.25
C GLU A 50 -15.65 10.20 -4.16
N TRP A 51 -14.33 10.23 -3.99
CA TRP A 51 -13.42 9.37 -4.75
C TRP A 51 -13.38 7.97 -4.14
N ASP A 52 -13.32 6.97 -5.02
CA ASP A 52 -13.17 5.59 -4.61
C ASP A 52 -11.68 5.26 -4.57
N VAL A 53 -11.16 4.99 -3.38
CA VAL A 53 -9.72 4.81 -3.14
C VAL A 53 -9.46 3.38 -2.70
N ARG A 54 -8.62 2.66 -3.45
CA ARG A 54 -8.09 1.35 -3.10
C ARG A 54 -6.60 1.45 -2.82
N LEU A 55 -6.14 0.82 -1.74
CA LEU A 55 -4.72 0.69 -1.41
C LEU A 55 -4.31 -0.78 -1.48
N VAL A 56 -3.22 -1.06 -2.19
CA VAL A 56 -2.56 -2.37 -2.21
C VAL A 56 -1.17 -2.23 -1.60
N ASN A 57 -0.94 -2.87 -0.46
CA ASN A 57 0.37 -2.89 0.17
C ASN A 57 1.18 -4.13 -0.24
N ARG A 58 2.08 -3.97 -1.21
CA ARG A 58 2.88 -5.09 -1.74
C ARG A 58 3.77 -5.82 -0.72
N ASN A 59 3.96 -5.24 0.47
CA ASN A 59 4.73 -5.87 1.55
C ASN A 59 3.89 -6.83 2.41
N THR A 60 2.57 -6.84 2.25
CA THR A 60 1.65 -7.69 3.03
C THR A 60 0.66 -8.47 2.17
N GLU A 61 0.44 -8.05 0.93
CA GLU A 61 -0.48 -8.63 -0.04
C GLU A 61 0.09 -8.53 -1.47
N GLU A 62 -0.51 -9.25 -2.41
CA GLU A 62 -0.12 -9.19 -3.83
C GLU A 62 -1.00 -8.22 -4.61
N LEU A 63 -0.40 -7.56 -5.61
CA LEU A 63 -1.16 -6.82 -6.62
C LEU A 63 -1.65 -7.79 -7.67
N ALA A 64 -2.97 -7.87 -7.86
CA ALA A 64 -3.61 -8.73 -8.84
C ALA A 64 -4.11 -7.93 -10.05
N ASP A 65 -4.30 -8.61 -11.19
CA ASP A 65 -4.89 -8.00 -12.38
C ASP A 65 -6.30 -7.45 -12.13
N ALA A 66 -7.03 -8.04 -11.17
CA ALA A 66 -8.33 -7.56 -10.73
C ALA A 66 -8.27 -6.19 -10.02
N ASP A 67 -7.13 -5.80 -9.45
CA ASP A 67 -6.96 -4.45 -8.90
C ASP A 67 -6.75 -3.42 -10.00
N LEU A 68 -6.10 -3.82 -11.10
CA LEU A 68 -5.86 -2.97 -12.26
C LEU A 68 -7.11 -2.81 -13.13
N ALA A 69 -7.93 -3.86 -13.23
CA ALA A 69 -9.16 -3.89 -14.01
C ALA A 69 -10.38 -3.33 -13.28
N TRP A 70 -10.21 -2.91 -12.02
CA TRP A 70 -11.25 -2.45 -11.14
C TRP A 70 -11.93 -1.16 -11.60
#